data_AF-A0A9D7KHJ7-F1
#
_entry.id   AF-A0A9D7KHJ7-F1
#
_cell.length_a   1.000
_cell.length_b   1.000
_cell.length_c   1.000
_cell.angle_alpha   90.00
_cell.angle_beta   90.00
_cell.angle_gamma   90.00
#
_symmetry.space_group_name_H-M   'P 1'
#
loop_
_entity.id
_entity.type
_entity.pdbx_description
1 polymer ?
#
loop_
_entity_poly.entity_id
_entity_poly.type
_entity_poly.pdbx_seq_one_letter_code
_entity_poly.pdbx_strand_id
1 'polypeptide(L)'
;MKTLIPVVLLLVALSGCGKEFTKSPVDNLISKLDSQKVPMYSIILEDMEVDGTVFQDYKHKYQIIRQFDSLNIKSETTDWIEVKEEYFWENENYLGMEIASKGADGKVSKAVAPAGYNNYVGNKQYGQWVNGSGGSFWQFYGQYMFMSSMLNLATGSIFRGDYDNYSRNYRGRQPYYGPKTGNSYQYGTYGSHTSKTKPAGFGDKINKIKNGSQSFKEKVNNKVSRSTGRGTPNVRSRGGSGGK
;
A
#
# COMPACT_ATOMS: atom_id res chain seq x y z
N MET A 1 48.92 50.36 -15.94
CA MET A 1 48.77 49.10 -15.19
C MET A 1 47.31 48.88 -14.82
N LYS A 2 46.55 48.14 -15.62
CA LYS A 2 45.24 47.56 -15.24
C LYS A 2 45.09 46.26 -16.03
N THR A 3 45.27 45.13 -15.35
CA THR A 3 45.14 43.78 -15.90
C THR A 3 43.67 43.43 -16.06
N LEU A 4 43.28 42.97 -17.26
CA LEU A 4 41.97 42.39 -17.54
C LEU A 4 42.03 40.89 -17.23
N ILE A 5 41.23 40.43 -16.27
CA ILE A 5 41.02 39.01 -15.97
C ILE A 5 39.70 38.60 -16.63
N PRO A 6 39.66 37.61 -17.54
CA PRO A 6 38.40 37.08 -18.03
C PRO A 6 37.88 36.03 -17.03
N VAL A 7 36.72 36.30 -16.44
CA VAL A 7 35.99 35.33 -15.64
C VAL A 7 35.30 34.36 -16.61
N VAL A 8 35.86 33.15 -16.74
CA VAL A 8 35.22 32.02 -17.42
C VAL A 8 34.15 31.47 -16.48
N LEU A 9 32.89 31.72 -16.81
CA LEU A 9 31.74 31.17 -16.10
C LEU A 9 31.47 29.74 -16.60
N LEU A 10 31.98 28.75 -15.86
CA LEU A 10 31.74 27.34 -16.13
C LEU A 10 30.34 26.95 -15.66
N LEU A 11 29.35 26.96 -16.56
CA LEU A 11 28.00 26.48 -16.33
C LEU A 11 28.00 24.94 -16.30
N VAL A 12 28.07 24.36 -15.09
CA VAL A 12 27.83 22.94 -14.86
C VAL A 12 26.33 22.67 -14.96
N ALA A 13 25.90 22.12 -16.10
CA ALA A 13 24.54 21.63 -16.29
C ALA A 13 24.34 20.33 -15.47
N LEU A 14 23.72 20.47 -14.29
CA LEU A 14 23.17 19.34 -13.53
C LEU A 14 21.98 18.77 -14.31
N SER A 15 22.25 17.80 -15.18
CA SER A 15 21.21 16.95 -15.77
C SER A 15 20.73 15.96 -14.70
N GLY A 16 19.83 16.43 -13.85
CA GLY A 16 19.08 15.57 -12.95
C GLY A 16 18.22 14.62 -13.77
N CYS A 17 18.42 13.32 -13.59
CA CYS A 17 17.57 12.27 -14.13
C CYS A 17 16.19 12.36 -13.45
N GLY A 18 15.33 13.25 -13.95
CA GLY A 18 13.96 13.40 -13.50
C GLY A 18 13.17 12.17 -13.93
N LYS A 19 12.86 11.27 -12.99
CA LYS A 19 11.84 10.25 -13.23
C LYS A 19 10.53 10.97 -13.50
N GLU A 20 10.02 10.80 -14.72
CA GLU A 20 8.72 11.33 -15.12
C GLU A 20 7.64 10.78 -14.16
N PHE A 21 6.89 11.66 -13.51
CA PHE A 21 5.86 11.24 -12.56
C PHE A 21 4.69 10.61 -13.33
N THR A 22 4.62 9.29 -13.34
CA THR A 22 3.46 8.58 -13.89
C THR A 22 2.41 8.38 -12.81
N LYS A 23 1.21 8.94 -12.99
CA LYS A 23 0.09 8.76 -12.07
C LYS A 23 -0.23 7.27 -11.88
N SER A 24 -0.38 6.86 -10.62
CA SER A 24 -0.87 5.53 -10.29
C SER A 24 -2.39 5.42 -10.52
N PRO A 25 -2.95 4.20 -10.64
CA PRO A 25 -4.40 3.99 -10.66
C PRO A 25 -5.11 4.67 -9.48
N VAL A 26 -4.51 4.62 -8.29
CA VAL A 26 -5.04 5.26 -7.08
C VAL A 26 -5.01 6.78 -7.19
N ASP A 27 -3.99 7.38 -7.81
CA ASP A 27 -3.96 8.83 -8.09
C ASP A 27 -5.10 9.27 -9.00
N ASN A 28 -5.44 8.44 -9.98
CA ASN A 28 -6.57 8.70 -10.88
C ASN A 28 -7.90 8.62 -10.12
N LEU A 29 -8.06 7.63 -9.23
CA LEU A 29 -9.24 7.52 -8.37
C LEU A 29 -9.38 8.72 -7.42
N ILE A 30 -8.30 9.12 -6.76
CA ILE A 30 -8.26 10.32 -5.90
C ILE A 30 -8.67 11.56 -6.71
N SER A 31 -8.04 11.77 -7.87
CA SER A 31 -8.34 12.93 -8.73
C SER A 31 -9.81 12.96 -9.16
N LYS A 32 -10.40 11.80 -9.48
CA LYS A 32 -11.81 11.65 -9.83
C LYS A 32 -12.72 12.02 -8.64
N LEU A 33 -12.44 11.48 -7.46
CA LEU A 33 -13.22 11.73 -6.24
C LEU A 33 -13.16 13.18 -5.80
N ASP A 34 -11.99 13.82 -5.93
CA ASP A 34 -11.81 15.24 -5.65
C ASP A 34 -12.58 16.11 -6.66
N SER A 35 -12.55 15.76 -7.95
CA SER A 35 -13.33 16.44 -8.98
C SER A 35 -14.85 16.33 -8.75
N GLN A 36 -15.29 15.20 -8.19
CA GLN A 36 -16.68 14.97 -7.74
C GLN A 36 -17.01 15.65 -6.41
N LYS A 37 -16.05 16.36 -5.79
CA LYS A 37 -16.20 17.04 -4.49
C LYS A 37 -16.65 16.11 -3.37
N VAL A 38 -16.21 14.84 -3.39
CA VAL A 38 -16.50 13.89 -2.31
C VAL A 38 -15.77 14.34 -1.04
N PRO A 39 -16.46 14.69 0.07
CA PRO A 39 -15.82 15.22 1.28
C PRO A 39 -14.90 14.22 1.98
N MET A 40 -15.36 12.98 2.11
CA MET A 40 -14.61 11.90 2.74
C MET A 40 -14.68 10.64 1.90
N TYR A 41 -13.56 9.93 1.79
CA TYR A 41 -13.54 8.64 1.12
C TYR A 41 -12.47 7.71 1.67
N SER A 42 -12.66 6.42 1.43
CA SER A 42 -11.67 5.35 1.60
C SER A 42 -11.59 4.54 0.32
N ILE A 43 -10.37 4.28 -0.15
CA ILE A 43 -10.05 3.43 -1.29
C ILE A 43 -9.35 2.19 -0.73
N ILE A 44 -9.97 1.03 -0.93
CA ILE A 44 -9.55 -0.26 -0.40
C ILE A 44 -9.12 -1.13 -1.57
N LEU A 45 -7.97 -1.79 -1.47
CA LEU A 45 -7.55 -2.78 -2.46
C LEU A 45 -8.36 -4.06 -2.26
N GLU A 46 -9.47 -4.18 -2.96
CA GLU A 46 -10.46 -5.23 -2.72
C GLU A 46 -10.04 -6.56 -3.34
N ASP A 47 -9.46 -6.51 -4.55
CA ASP A 47 -8.94 -7.69 -5.20
C ASP A 47 -7.75 -7.39 -6.13
N MET A 48 -6.96 -8.42 -6.44
CA MET A 48 -5.80 -8.36 -7.33
C MET A 48 -5.72 -9.63 -8.16
N GLU A 49 -5.41 -9.56 -9.44
CA GLU A 49 -5.29 -10.74 -10.29
C GLU A 49 -4.09 -10.63 -11.23
N VAL A 50 -3.43 -11.77 -11.44
CA VAL A 50 -2.48 -11.94 -12.54
C VAL A 50 -3.15 -12.86 -13.54
N ASP A 51 -3.40 -12.35 -14.73
CA ASP A 51 -4.04 -13.08 -15.83
C ASP A 51 -2.99 -13.45 -16.89
N GLY A 52 -3.23 -14.52 -17.64
CA GLY A 52 -2.31 -15.02 -18.67
C GLY A 52 -1.16 -15.90 -18.14
N THR A 53 -0.62 -16.72 -19.06
CA THR A 53 0.46 -17.70 -18.78
C THR A 53 1.78 -17.31 -19.44
N VAL A 54 1.73 -16.77 -20.66
CA VAL A 54 2.92 -16.39 -21.45
C VAL A 54 3.19 -14.89 -21.35
N PHE A 55 2.14 -14.08 -21.52
CA PHE A 55 2.14 -12.66 -21.24
C PHE A 55 1.20 -12.45 -20.06
N GLN A 56 1.73 -11.84 -19.00
CA GLN A 56 0.97 -11.65 -17.76
C GLN A 56 0.39 -10.24 -17.73
N ASP A 57 -0.93 -10.16 -17.51
CA ASP A 57 -1.62 -8.92 -17.24
C ASP A 57 -1.85 -8.79 -15.73
N TYR A 58 -1.51 -7.63 -15.18
CA TYR A 58 -1.65 -7.35 -13.76
C TYR A 58 -2.86 -6.45 -13.55
N LYS A 59 -3.82 -6.89 -12.73
CA LYS A 59 -5.11 -6.20 -12.57
C LYS A 59 -5.40 -5.97 -11.10
N HIS A 60 -5.89 -4.79 -10.76
CA HIS A 60 -6.41 -4.46 -9.44
C HIS A 60 -7.91 -4.17 -9.51
N LYS A 61 -8.60 -4.42 -8.41
CA LYS A 61 -9.98 -4.01 -8.17
C LYS A 61 -10.06 -3.29 -6.84
N TYR A 62 -10.75 -2.16 -6.82
CA TYR A 62 -10.82 -1.30 -5.65
C TYR A 62 -12.25 -1.17 -5.16
N GLN A 63 -12.45 -1.24 -3.86
CA GLN A 63 -13.69 -0.79 -3.23
C GLN A 63 -13.51 0.67 -2.79
N ILE A 64 -14.49 1.51 -3.11
CA ILE A 64 -14.50 2.93 -2.79
C ILE A 64 -15.70 3.19 -1.88
N ILE A 65 -15.40 3.63 -0.67
CA ILE A 65 -16.40 4.12 0.28
C ILE A 65 -16.38 5.64 0.20
N ARG A 66 -17.52 6.25 -0.10
CA ARG A 66 -17.70 7.70 -0.19
C ARG A 66 -18.68 8.15 0.87
N GLN A 67 -18.37 9.26 1.50
CA GLN A 67 -19.23 9.87 2.49
C GLN A 67 -19.40 11.36 2.19
N PHE A 68 -20.66 11.77 2.03
CA PHE A 68 -21.05 13.16 1.81
C PHE A 68 -21.52 13.84 3.09
N ASP A 69 -22.19 13.09 3.97
CA ASP A 69 -22.62 13.51 5.29
C ASP A 69 -22.80 12.28 6.22
N SER A 70 -23.39 12.45 7.40
CA SER A 70 -23.58 11.36 8.37
C SER A 70 -24.54 10.25 7.91
N LEU A 71 -25.45 10.53 6.96
CA LEU A 71 -26.47 9.59 6.49
C LEU A 71 -26.18 9.08 5.07
N ASN A 72 -25.38 9.82 4.31
CA ASN A 72 -25.05 9.51 2.92
C ASN A 72 -23.65 8.90 2.81
N ILE A 73 -23.56 7.61 3.15
CA ILE A 73 -22.38 6.76 2.94
C ILE A 73 -22.69 5.73 1.85
N LYS A 74 -21.86 5.68 0.81
CA LYS A 74 -22.05 4.79 -0.36
C LYS A 74 -20.79 3.97 -0.60
N SER A 75 -20.98 2.70 -0.94
CA SER A 75 -19.91 1.80 -1.40
C SER A 75 -20.06 1.55 -2.90
N GLU A 76 -18.96 1.52 -3.63
CA GLU A 76 -18.91 0.98 -4.99
C GLU A 76 -17.61 0.21 -5.20
N THR A 77 -17.63 -0.79 -6.08
CA THR A 77 -16.43 -1.52 -6.47
C THR A 77 -16.13 -1.19 -7.92
N THR A 78 -14.86 -0.92 -8.23
CA THR A 78 -14.44 -0.67 -9.61
C THR A 78 -14.53 -1.93 -10.46
N ASP A 79 -14.55 -1.76 -11.77
CA ASP A 79 -14.13 -2.83 -12.67
C ASP A 79 -12.65 -3.19 -12.43
N TRP A 80 -12.20 -4.26 -13.07
CA TRP A 80 -10.77 -4.58 -13.11
C TRP A 80 -10.01 -3.49 -13.84
N ILE A 81 -9.00 -2.94 -13.19
CA ILE A 81 -8.11 -1.92 -13.73
C ILE A 81 -6.76 -2.56 -13.95
N GLU A 82 -6.29 -2.56 -15.20
CA GLU A 82 -4.93 -3.00 -15.52
C GLU A 82 -3.91 -2.04 -14.92
N VAL A 83 -2.85 -2.60 -14.34
CA VAL A 83 -1.77 -1.87 -13.68
C VAL A 83 -0.42 -2.36 -14.18
N LYS A 84 0.62 -1.56 -14.00
CA LYS A 84 1.99 -1.97 -14.32
C LYS A 84 2.44 -3.10 -13.37
N GLU A 85 3.27 -4.02 -13.88
CA GLU A 85 3.89 -5.11 -13.10
C GLU A 85 4.50 -4.60 -11.79
N GLU A 86 5.28 -3.51 -11.85
CA GLU A 86 5.95 -2.97 -10.67
C GLU A 86 4.96 -2.45 -9.62
N TYR A 87 3.88 -1.80 -10.07
CA TYR A 87 2.86 -1.27 -9.17
C TYR A 87 2.05 -2.40 -8.52
N PHE A 88 1.79 -3.48 -9.25
CA PHE A 88 1.14 -4.67 -8.70
C PHE A 88 1.96 -5.27 -7.56
N TRP A 89 3.24 -5.55 -7.82
CA TRP A 89 4.11 -6.17 -6.83
C TRP A 89 4.48 -5.23 -5.67
N GLU A 90 4.45 -3.91 -5.87
CA GLU A 90 4.59 -2.96 -4.75
C GLU A 90 3.38 -3.02 -3.79
N ASN A 91 2.20 -3.37 -4.31
CA ASN A 91 0.95 -3.42 -3.55
C ASN A 91 0.50 -4.84 -3.17
N GLU A 92 1.28 -5.87 -3.50
CA GLU A 92 0.89 -7.29 -3.33
C GLU A 92 0.51 -7.66 -1.89
N ASN A 93 0.97 -6.91 -0.90
CA ASN A 93 0.74 -7.18 0.53
C ASN A 93 -0.54 -6.50 1.06
N TYR A 94 -1.15 -5.60 0.29
CA TYR A 94 -2.18 -4.68 0.80
C TYR A 94 -3.62 -5.12 0.50
N LEU A 95 -3.84 -6.37 0.08
CA LEU A 95 -5.20 -6.84 -0.18
C LEU A 95 -6.08 -6.74 1.07
N GLY A 96 -7.28 -6.20 0.90
CA GLY A 96 -8.24 -5.89 1.97
C GLY A 96 -7.87 -4.66 2.81
N MET A 97 -6.80 -3.94 2.48
CA MET A 97 -6.35 -2.76 3.21
C MET A 97 -6.78 -1.48 2.50
N GLU A 98 -6.98 -0.42 3.27
CA GLU A 98 -7.18 0.92 2.75
C GLU A 98 -5.83 1.50 2.33
N ILE A 99 -5.69 1.76 1.03
CA ILE A 99 -4.45 2.24 0.41
C ILE A 99 -4.45 3.77 0.25
N ALA A 100 -5.62 4.38 0.28
CA ALA A 100 -5.77 5.82 0.32
C ALA A 100 -7.09 6.22 0.97
N SER A 101 -7.11 7.39 1.60
CA SER A 101 -8.33 7.97 2.15
C SER A 101 -8.24 9.49 2.22
N LYS A 102 -9.41 10.12 2.31
CA LYS A 102 -9.55 11.55 2.63
C LYS A 102 -10.43 11.70 3.85
N GLY A 103 -9.91 12.41 4.85
CA GLY A 103 -10.62 12.71 6.09
C GLY A 103 -11.53 13.94 5.98
N ALA A 104 -12.35 14.17 7.01
CA ALA A 104 -13.23 15.34 7.09
C ALA A 104 -12.48 16.68 7.08
N ASP A 105 -11.19 16.67 7.43
CA ASP A 105 -10.29 17.81 7.35
C ASP A 105 -9.77 18.09 5.93
N GLY A 106 -10.21 17.29 4.94
CA GLY A 106 -9.83 17.40 3.54
C GLY A 106 -8.44 16.85 3.23
N LYS A 107 -7.71 16.29 4.21
CA LYS A 107 -6.37 15.76 3.98
C LYS A 107 -6.43 14.37 3.37
N VAL A 108 -5.68 14.19 2.29
CA VAL A 108 -5.48 12.89 1.65
C VAL A 108 -4.32 12.16 2.34
N SER A 109 -4.56 10.94 2.78
CA SER A 109 -3.56 10.01 3.26
C SER A 109 -3.41 8.86 2.26
N LYS A 110 -2.16 8.46 2.00
CA LYS A 110 -1.82 7.22 1.27
C LYS A 110 -1.09 6.22 2.17
N ALA A 111 -1.11 6.46 3.48
CA ALA A 111 -0.54 5.52 4.43
C ALA A 111 -1.48 4.32 4.56
N VAL A 112 -1.00 3.16 4.11
CA VAL A 112 -1.81 1.94 4.05
C VAL A 112 -2.16 1.47 5.47
N ALA A 113 -3.43 1.18 5.71
CA ALA A 113 -3.91 0.73 7.01
C ALA A 113 -5.09 -0.22 6.85
N PRO A 114 -5.50 -0.95 7.91
CA PRO A 114 -6.74 -1.69 7.88
C PRO A 114 -7.91 -0.75 7.57
N ALA A 115 -8.88 -1.23 6.81
CA ALA A 115 -9.97 -0.40 6.32
C ALA A 115 -10.66 0.38 7.45
N GLY A 116 -10.81 1.69 7.26
CA GLY A 116 -11.48 2.58 8.20
C GLY A 116 -10.71 2.98 9.46
N TYR A 117 -9.47 2.52 9.64
CA TYR A 117 -8.61 3.00 10.73
C TYR A 117 -8.29 4.49 10.61
N ASN A 118 -8.16 5.03 9.39
CA ASN A 118 -7.82 6.44 9.19
C ASN A 118 -8.96 7.40 9.58
N ASN A 119 -10.22 7.02 9.29
CA ASN A 119 -11.37 7.94 9.31
C ASN A 119 -12.49 7.59 10.30
N TYR A 120 -12.72 6.30 10.54
CA TYR A 120 -13.93 5.80 11.20
C TYR A 120 -13.65 5.25 12.60
N VAL A 121 -12.70 4.31 12.70
CA VAL A 121 -12.32 3.71 13.99
C VAL A 121 -11.67 4.76 14.88
N GLY A 122 -12.07 4.80 16.15
CA GLY A 122 -11.55 5.75 17.15
C GLY A 122 -12.19 7.14 17.08
N ASN A 123 -13.00 7.43 16.06
CA ASN A 123 -13.73 8.69 15.93
C ASN A 123 -15.12 8.58 16.60
N LYS A 124 -15.32 9.36 17.67
CA LYS A 124 -16.53 9.36 18.50
C LYS A 124 -17.82 9.67 17.76
N GLN A 125 -17.75 10.25 16.56
CA GLN A 125 -18.93 10.44 15.71
C GLN A 125 -19.54 9.09 15.26
N TYR A 126 -18.70 8.08 15.02
CA TYR A 126 -19.13 6.83 14.40
C TYR A 126 -19.33 5.69 15.41
N GLY A 127 -18.79 5.82 16.61
CA GLY A 127 -18.83 4.75 17.59
C GLY A 127 -18.07 5.07 18.86
N GLN A 128 -17.84 4.02 19.65
CA GLN A 128 -17.18 4.11 20.95
C GLN A 128 -16.36 2.86 21.26
N TRP A 129 -15.43 3.01 22.19
CA TRP A 129 -14.71 1.88 22.78
C TRP A 129 -15.56 1.28 23.89
N VAL A 130 -15.86 -0.02 23.80
CA VAL A 130 -16.63 -0.77 24.79
C VAL A 130 -15.71 -1.76 25.49
N ASN A 131 -15.83 -1.86 26.82
CA ASN A 131 -15.06 -2.83 27.60
C ASN A 131 -15.69 -4.22 27.49
N GLY A 132 -14.88 -5.23 27.15
CA GLY A 132 -15.25 -6.64 27.18
C GLY A 132 -14.26 -7.47 28.01
N SER A 133 -14.52 -8.77 28.12
CA SER A 133 -13.70 -9.72 28.88
C SER A 133 -12.24 -9.85 28.38
N GLY A 134 -11.97 -9.47 27.13
CA GLY A 134 -10.64 -9.48 26.50
C GLY A 134 -10.03 -8.09 26.28
N GLY A 135 -10.59 -7.04 26.87
CA GLY A 135 -10.16 -5.64 26.69
C GLY A 135 -11.20 -4.77 25.98
N SER A 136 -10.83 -3.51 25.70
CA SER A 136 -11.73 -2.57 25.01
C SER A 136 -11.69 -2.77 23.50
N PHE A 137 -12.84 -2.83 22.84
CA PHE A 137 -12.97 -2.98 21.39
C PHE A 137 -13.85 -1.88 20.78
N TRP A 138 -13.67 -1.60 19.50
CA TRP A 138 -14.44 -0.59 18.77
C TRP A 138 -15.84 -1.12 18.45
N GLN A 139 -16.86 -0.32 18.77
CA GLN A 139 -18.25 -0.58 18.39
C GLN A 139 -18.82 0.63 17.67
N PHE A 140 -19.30 0.43 16.45
CA PHE A 140 -20.06 1.44 15.71
C PHE A 140 -21.44 1.66 16.35
N TYR A 141 -21.93 2.90 16.34
CA TYR A 141 -23.31 3.18 16.72
C TYR A 141 -24.30 2.51 15.77
N GLY A 142 -25.53 2.26 16.22
CA GLY A 142 -26.57 1.55 15.45
C GLY A 142 -26.70 2.05 14.01
N GLN A 143 -26.80 3.36 13.84
CA GLN A 143 -26.90 4.03 12.52
C GLN A 143 -25.68 3.81 11.61
N TYR A 144 -24.53 3.40 12.14
CA TYR A 144 -23.30 3.10 11.41
C TYR A 144 -22.91 1.62 11.48
N MET A 145 -23.77 0.73 12.00
CA MET A 145 -23.42 -0.69 12.13
C MET A 145 -23.06 -1.33 10.79
N PHE A 146 -23.65 -0.87 9.68
CA PHE A 146 -23.33 -1.33 8.33
C PHE A 146 -21.86 -1.06 7.92
N MET A 147 -21.16 -0.14 8.58
CA MET A 147 -19.73 0.13 8.34
C MET A 147 -18.85 -1.07 8.64
N SER A 148 -19.23 -1.94 9.59
CA SER A 148 -18.45 -3.16 9.85
C SER A 148 -18.40 -4.04 8.61
N SER A 149 -19.55 -4.25 7.95
CA SER A 149 -19.65 -5.01 6.71
C SER A 149 -18.96 -4.29 5.55
N MET A 150 -19.20 -2.99 5.36
CA MET A 150 -18.60 -2.24 4.25
C MET A 150 -17.08 -2.16 4.33
N LEU A 151 -16.51 -2.04 5.51
CA LEU A 151 -15.05 -1.98 5.70
C LEU A 151 -14.43 -3.36 5.81
N ASN A 152 -15.21 -4.43 5.65
CA ASN A 152 -14.80 -5.81 5.90
C ASN A 152 -14.12 -5.95 7.28
N LEU A 153 -14.63 -5.24 8.29
CA LEU A 153 -14.18 -5.31 9.67
C LEU A 153 -15.06 -6.32 10.38
N ALA A 154 -14.49 -7.43 10.85
CA ALA A 154 -15.25 -8.35 11.68
C ALA A 154 -15.72 -7.62 12.95
N THR A 155 -17.01 -7.76 13.29
CA THR A 155 -17.60 -7.18 14.49
C THR A 155 -16.83 -7.65 15.73
N GLY A 156 -16.20 -6.71 16.44
CA GLY A 156 -15.43 -7.01 17.66
C GLY A 156 -13.95 -7.39 17.44
N SER A 157 -13.41 -7.29 16.22
CA SER A 157 -12.00 -7.62 15.94
C SER A 157 -11.01 -6.45 16.02
N ILE A 158 -11.48 -5.27 16.43
CA ILE A 158 -10.66 -4.06 16.52
C ILE A 158 -10.49 -3.70 17.99
N PHE A 159 -9.36 -4.11 18.57
CA PHE A 159 -9.04 -3.78 19.95
C PHE A 159 -8.39 -2.39 20.05
N ARG A 160 -8.66 -1.72 21.16
CA ARG A 160 -8.14 -0.38 21.45
C ARG A 160 -6.62 -0.34 21.47
N GLY A 161 -5.98 -1.40 21.99
CA GLY A 161 -4.52 -1.50 22.01
C GLY A 161 -3.89 -1.48 20.61
N ASP A 162 -4.48 -2.22 19.68
CA ASP A 162 -4.02 -2.28 18.29
C ASP A 162 -4.22 -0.93 17.57
N TYR A 163 -5.38 -0.31 17.77
CA TYR A 163 -5.66 1.02 17.23
C TYR A 163 -4.73 2.09 17.82
N ASP A 164 -4.48 2.07 19.13
CA ASP A 164 -3.57 3.00 19.80
C ASP A 164 -2.14 2.87 19.24
N ASN A 165 -1.67 1.63 19.02
CA ASN A 165 -0.38 1.35 18.40
C ASN A 165 -0.33 1.92 16.98
N TYR A 166 -1.34 1.64 16.16
CA TYR A 166 -1.49 2.22 14.83
C TYR A 166 -1.44 3.76 14.87
N SER A 167 -2.27 4.37 15.71
CA SER A 167 -2.44 5.82 15.74
C SER A 167 -1.16 6.53 16.18
N ARG A 168 -0.36 5.93 17.07
CA ARG A 168 0.89 6.52 17.57
C ARG A 168 2.06 6.31 16.61
N ASN A 169 2.18 5.10 16.04
CA ASN A 169 3.43 4.67 15.41
C ASN A 169 3.36 4.56 13.88
N TYR A 170 2.16 4.44 13.30
CA TYR A 170 1.98 4.09 11.89
C TYR A 170 1.19 5.14 11.10
N ARG A 171 0.19 5.77 11.73
CA ARG A 171 -0.72 6.71 11.07
C ARG A 171 0.05 7.80 10.31
N GLY A 172 -0.17 7.84 9.00
CA GLY A 172 0.46 8.81 8.10
C GLY A 172 1.95 8.58 7.80
N ARG A 173 2.56 7.47 8.25
CA ARG A 173 4.01 7.22 8.15
C ARG A 173 4.34 5.96 7.37
N GLN A 174 3.75 4.84 7.74
CA GLN A 174 4.10 3.53 7.21
C GLN A 174 2.90 2.58 7.22
N PRO A 175 2.89 1.56 6.35
CA PRO A 175 1.83 0.55 6.35
C PRO A 175 1.65 -0.13 7.71
N TYR A 176 0.40 -0.32 8.15
CA TYR A 176 0.06 -1.08 9.34
C TYR A 176 -0.79 -2.30 8.99
N TYR A 177 -0.36 -3.48 9.43
CA TYR A 177 -1.02 -4.76 9.14
C TYR A 177 -1.78 -5.33 10.34
N GLY A 178 -1.92 -4.57 11.43
CA GLY A 178 -2.48 -5.09 12.67
C GLY A 178 -1.47 -5.87 13.52
N PRO A 179 -1.92 -6.43 14.65
CA PRO A 179 -1.11 -7.32 15.47
C PRO A 179 -0.73 -8.58 14.70
N LYS A 180 0.33 -9.24 15.18
CA LYS A 180 0.84 -10.49 14.63
C LYS A 180 0.45 -11.65 15.55
N THR A 181 -0.17 -12.68 14.99
CA THR A 181 -0.50 -13.92 15.70
C THR A 181 0.24 -15.07 15.04
N GLY A 182 1.21 -15.65 15.76
CA GLY A 182 2.14 -16.62 15.17
C GLY A 182 2.97 -15.98 14.06
N ASN A 183 2.86 -16.50 12.84
CA ASN A 183 3.60 -16.02 11.68
C ASN A 183 2.84 -15.04 10.78
N SER A 184 1.55 -14.79 11.03
CA SER A 184 0.70 -13.96 10.18
C SER A 184 0.26 -12.69 10.88
N TYR A 185 0.21 -11.60 10.13
CA TYR A 185 -0.48 -10.38 10.57
C TYR A 185 -1.99 -10.58 10.57
N GLN A 186 -2.71 -9.67 11.20
CA GLN A 186 -4.17 -9.68 11.17
C GLN A 186 -4.71 -9.31 9.79
N TYR A 187 -4.20 -8.23 9.20
CA TYR A 187 -4.67 -7.66 7.93
C TYR A 187 -3.64 -7.79 6.80
N GLY A 188 -4.05 -7.43 5.59
CA GLY A 188 -3.24 -7.55 4.37
C GLY A 188 -3.39 -8.91 3.70
N THR A 189 -2.75 -9.08 2.54
CA THR A 189 -2.92 -10.24 1.64
C THR A 189 -2.70 -11.58 2.31
N TYR A 190 -1.69 -11.65 3.18
CA TYR A 190 -1.32 -12.87 3.92
C TYR A 190 -1.87 -12.85 5.36
N GLY A 191 -2.78 -11.92 5.65
CA GLY A 191 -3.36 -11.70 6.96
C GLY A 191 -4.43 -12.73 7.31
N SER A 192 -4.48 -13.12 8.58
CA SER A 192 -5.45 -14.11 9.09
C SER A 192 -6.91 -13.68 8.91
N HIS A 193 -7.19 -12.37 8.94
CA HIS A 193 -8.54 -11.82 8.72
C HIS A 193 -8.93 -11.88 7.23
N THR A 194 -8.01 -11.52 6.33
CA THR A 194 -8.23 -11.58 4.88
C THR A 194 -8.53 -13.00 4.43
N SER A 195 -7.76 -13.98 4.91
CA SER A 195 -8.00 -15.39 4.58
C SER A 195 -9.35 -15.92 5.05
N LYS A 196 -9.94 -15.35 6.12
CA LYS A 196 -11.26 -15.75 6.65
C LYS A 196 -12.43 -15.09 5.94
N THR A 197 -12.23 -13.91 5.37
CA THR A 197 -13.30 -13.08 4.79
C THR A 197 -13.45 -13.27 3.28
N LYS A 198 -12.44 -13.84 2.61
CA LYS A 198 -12.46 -14.09 1.16
C LYS A 198 -13.08 -15.46 0.82
N PRO A 199 -13.69 -15.60 -0.37
CA PRO A 199 -14.43 -16.81 -0.78
C PRO A 199 -13.53 -18.05 -0.94
N ALA A 200 -14.18 -19.21 -1.05
CA ALA A 200 -13.50 -20.47 -1.38
C ALA A 200 -12.69 -20.35 -2.69
N GLY A 201 -11.47 -20.91 -2.72
CA GLY A 201 -10.52 -20.78 -3.84
C GLY A 201 -9.55 -19.60 -3.74
N PHE A 202 -9.73 -18.70 -2.77
CA PHE A 202 -8.79 -17.60 -2.54
C PHE A 202 -7.37 -18.08 -2.20
N GLY A 203 -7.22 -19.25 -1.57
CA GLY A 203 -5.91 -19.83 -1.25
C GLY A 203 -5.03 -20.06 -2.48
N ASP A 204 -5.59 -20.57 -3.57
CA ASP A 204 -4.86 -20.83 -4.82
C ASP A 204 -4.36 -19.53 -5.45
N LYS A 205 -5.22 -18.51 -5.40
CA LYS A 205 -4.90 -17.15 -5.85
C LYS A 205 -3.75 -16.54 -5.06
N ILE A 206 -3.76 -16.69 -3.73
CA ILE A 206 -2.67 -16.22 -2.86
C ILE A 206 -1.37 -16.97 -3.15
N ASN A 207 -1.42 -18.27 -3.40
CA ASN A 207 -0.24 -19.04 -3.78
C ASN A 207 0.34 -18.55 -5.11
N LYS A 208 -0.50 -18.23 -6.11
CA LYS A 208 -0.06 -17.64 -7.38
C LYS A 208 0.61 -16.28 -7.18
N ILE A 209 0.01 -15.39 -6.39
CA ILE A 209 0.59 -14.08 -6.05
C ILE A 209 1.94 -14.26 -5.34
N LYS A 210 2.00 -15.13 -4.32
CA LYS A 210 3.23 -15.39 -3.56
C LYS A 210 4.37 -15.87 -4.45
N ASN A 211 4.11 -16.84 -5.33
CA ASN A 211 5.10 -17.38 -6.24
C ASN A 211 5.56 -16.32 -7.25
N GLY A 212 4.62 -15.56 -7.83
CA GLY A 212 4.95 -14.49 -8.76
C GLY A 212 5.77 -13.36 -8.11
N SER A 213 5.47 -13.02 -6.86
CA SER A 213 6.24 -12.04 -6.08
C SER A 213 7.69 -12.49 -5.85
N GLN A 214 7.91 -13.79 -5.56
CA GLN A 214 9.25 -14.35 -5.45
C GLN A 214 10.00 -14.26 -6.79
N SER A 215 9.38 -14.66 -7.89
CA SER A 215 9.98 -14.56 -9.22
C SER A 215 10.30 -13.11 -9.62
N PHE A 216 9.43 -12.16 -9.29
CA PHE A 216 9.67 -10.74 -9.52
C PHE A 216 10.86 -10.23 -8.71
N LYS A 217 10.94 -10.57 -7.42
CA LYS A 217 12.08 -10.20 -6.55
C LYS A 217 13.39 -10.76 -7.08
N GLU A 218 13.41 -12.01 -7.54
CA GLU A 218 14.58 -12.62 -8.20
C GLU A 218 14.97 -11.89 -9.49
N LYS A 219 14.00 -11.57 -10.36
CA LYS A 219 14.20 -10.79 -11.59
C LYS A 219 14.82 -9.42 -11.30
N VAL A 220 14.33 -8.71 -10.28
CA VAL A 220 14.87 -7.42 -9.84
C VAL A 220 16.28 -7.57 -9.27
N ASN A 221 16.50 -8.51 -8.35
CA ASN A 221 17.82 -8.76 -7.76
C ASN A 221 18.87 -9.10 -8.82
N ASN A 222 18.52 -9.93 -9.80
CA ASN A 222 19.40 -10.28 -10.91
C ASN A 222 19.74 -9.08 -11.80
N LYS A 223 18.82 -8.12 -11.99
CA LYS A 223 19.11 -6.87 -12.71
C LYS A 223 20.03 -5.96 -11.91
N VAL A 224 19.83 -5.84 -10.60
CA VAL A 224 20.67 -5.02 -9.71
C VAL A 224 22.08 -5.59 -9.60
N SER A 225 22.24 -6.90 -9.39
CA SER A 225 23.55 -7.57 -9.32
C SER A 225 24.38 -7.42 -10.60
N ARG A 226 23.72 -7.34 -11.77
CA ARG A 226 24.41 -7.04 -13.05
C ARG A 226 24.86 -5.58 -13.17
N SER A 227 24.23 -4.65 -12.44
CA SER A 227 24.60 -3.23 -12.43
C SER A 227 25.77 -2.92 -11.50
N THR A 228 25.96 -3.67 -10.41
CA THR A 228 27.11 -3.56 -9.51
C THR A 228 28.35 -4.33 -9.98
N GLY A 229 28.21 -5.24 -10.95
CA GLY A 229 29.32 -6.01 -11.55
C GLY A 229 30.17 -5.26 -12.58
N ARG A 230 29.90 -3.98 -12.85
CA ARG A 230 30.60 -3.16 -13.86
C ARG A 230 31.48 -2.10 -13.19
N GLY A 231 32.36 -2.52 -12.29
CA GLY A 231 33.13 -1.60 -11.45
C GLY A 231 34.27 -2.21 -10.66
N THR A 232 34.94 -3.26 -11.16
CA THR A 232 36.28 -3.62 -10.67
C THR A 232 36.99 -4.43 -11.76
N PRO A 233 38.07 -3.90 -12.36
CA PRO A 233 38.96 -4.73 -13.15
C PRO A 233 39.55 -5.79 -12.21
N ASN A 234 39.19 -7.05 -12.42
CA ASN A 234 39.89 -8.15 -11.77
C ASN A 234 41.29 -8.22 -12.39
N VAL A 235 42.23 -7.48 -11.80
CA VAL A 235 43.65 -7.59 -12.13
C VAL A 235 44.08 -8.98 -11.68
N ARG A 236 44.12 -9.91 -12.64
CA ARG A 236 44.84 -11.18 -12.51
C ARG A 236 46.30 -10.86 -12.19
N SER A 237 46.69 -10.93 -10.91
CA SER A 237 48.10 -11.02 -10.55
C SER A 237 48.59 -12.42 -10.90
N ARG A 238 49.13 -12.58 -12.11
CA ARG A 238 50.12 -13.63 -12.41
C ARG A 238 51.41 -13.25 -11.67
N GLY A 239 51.67 -13.86 -10.51
CA GLY A 239 53.03 -14.11 -10.02
C GLY A 239 53.22 -15.63 -10.13
N GLY A 240 54.16 -16.18 -10.89
CA GLY A 240 55.51 -15.68 -11.16
C GLY A 240 56.46 -16.47 -10.27
N SER A 241 57.00 -17.54 -10.85
CA SER A 241 58.00 -18.46 -10.30
C SER A 241 59.25 -17.76 -9.74
N GLY A 242 59.79 -18.31 -8.65
CA GLY A 242 61.15 -18.08 -8.14
C GLY A 242 61.22 -18.74 -6.75
N GLY A 243 61.97 -19.81 -6.47
CA GLY A 243 63.21 -20.27 -7.07
C GLY A 243 64.38 -19.98 -6.12
N LYS A 244 64.44 -20.69 -4.98
CA LYS A 244 65.62 -21.27 -4.31
C LYS A 244 65.26 -21.72 -2.89
#